data_AF-A0A9E5LSQ6-F1
#
_entry.id   AF-A0A9E5LSQ6-F1
#
_cell.length_a   1.000
_cell.length_b   1.000
_cell.length_c   1.000
_cell.angle_alpha   90.00
_cell.angle_beta   90.00
_cell.angle_gamma   90.00
#
_symmetry.space_group_name_H-M   'P 1'
#
loop_
_entity.id
_entity.type
_entity.pdbx_description
1 polymer ?
#
loop_
_entity_poly.entity_id
_entity_poly.type
_entity_poly.pdbx_seq_one_letter_code
_entity_poly.pdbx_strand_id
1 'polypeptide(L)'
;MKMKLLINTRIIDPQNNIDEVGGILIDENGKIKAVGKKVTKDSAPKDCETIDCKGNISIPGIVDMRVFVGEPGFEYKENFRTLSEAALSGGVTSVVTMPNTMPVIDNGSILDFTKRRAKDKSQIKIYPLATLTKNLEGNEMSEFGLLGIIGAIGFTDGIKCVQNNRVMDKIFNYSKNLNSLI
;
A
#
# COMPACT_ATOMS: atom_id res chain seq x y z
N MET A 1 -14.54 17.02 -0.23
CA MET A 1 -15.67 16.23 -0.78
C MET A 1 -16.93 16.53 0.04
N LYS A 2 -18.14 16.17 -0.40
CA LYS A 2 -19.29 16.11 0.52
C LYS A 2 -19.13 14.90 1.45
N MET A 3 -19.71 14.96 2.65
CA MET A 3 -19.80 13.78 3.51
C MET A 3 -20.62 12.69 2.80
N LYS A 4 -20.22 11.43 2.97
CA LYS A 4 -20.86 10.27 2.34
C LYS A 4 -21.42 9.32 3.40
N LEU A 5 -22.59 8.77 3.13
CA LEU A 5 -23.24 7.76 3.96
C LEU A 5 -23.47 6.51 3.13
N LEU A 6 -22.80 5.42 3.47
CA LEU A 6 -23.07 4.10 2.94
C LEU A 6 -24.13 3.43 3.83
N ILE A 7 -25.24 2.94 3.25
CA ILE A 7 -26.30 2.24 3.99
C ILE A 7 -26.56 0.86 3.41
N ASN A 8 -27.25 0.02 4.18
CA ASN A 8 -27.64 -1.34 3.78
C ASN A 8 -26.44 -2.17 3.33
N THR A 9 -25.33 -2.12 4.07
CA THR A 9 -24.16 -2.94 3.80
C THR A 9 -23.89 -3.88 4.97
N ARG A 10 -23.43 -5.10 4.67
CA ARG A 10 -22.81 -5.97 5.69
C ARG A 10 -21.37 -5.51 5.88
N ILE A 11 -21.08 -4.94 7.03
CA ILE A 11 -19.77 -4.43 7.39
C ILE A 11 -19.00 -5.57 8.04
N ILE A 12 -17.82 -5.88 7.50
CA ILE A 12 -16.89 -6.84 8.09
C ILE A 12 -15.59 -6.10 8.39
N ASP A 13 -15.33 -5.84 9.67
CA ASP A 13 -14.10 -5.21 10.16
C ASP A 13 -13.48 -6.10 11.25
N PRO A 14 -12.48 -6.92 10.89
CA PRO A 14 -11.81 -7.81 11.83
C PRO A 14 -11.09 -7.09 12.97
N GLN A 15 -10.57 -5.88 12.75
CA GLN A 15 -9.82 -5.14 13.76
C GLN A 15 -10.70 -4.74 14.93
N ASN A 16 -11.95 -4.35 14.64
CA ASN A 16 -12.93 -3.92 15.63
C ASN A 16 -13.94 -5.02 15.99
N ASN A 17 -13.75 -6.25 15.48
CA ASN A 17 -14.65 -7.40 15.66
C ASN A 17 -16.11 -7.10 15.26
N ILE A 18 -16.28 -6.45 14.10
CA ILE A 18 -17.59 -6.08 13.56
C ILE A 18 -17.94 -7.03 12.42
N ASP A 19 -19.08 -7.72 12.54
CA ASP A 19 -19.76 -8.40 11.44
C ASP A 19 -21.26 -8.15 11.59
N GLU A 20 -21.75 -7.10 10.96
CA GLU A 20 -23.16 -6.71 11.05
C GLU A 20 -23.64 -5.89 9.85
N VAL A 21 -24.96 -5.93 9.63
CA VAL A 21 -25.62 -5.05 8.67
C VAL A 21 -25.85 -3.67 9.28
N GLY A 22 -25.45 -2.61 8.58
CA GLY A 22 -25.59 -1.24 9.05
C GLY A 22 -25.15 -0.23 8.01
N GLY A 23 -24.53 0.86 8.48
CA GLY A 23 -23.98 1.92 7.62
C GLY A 23 -22.59 2.39 8.01
N ILE A 24 -21.98 3.16 7.11
CA ILE A 24 -20.66 3.79 7.27
C ILE A 24 -20.81 5.27 6.94
N LEU A 25 -20.43 6.15 7.87
CA LEU A 25 -20.38 7.60 7.66
C LEU A 25 -18.93 8.04 7.40
N ILE A 26 -18.73 8.75 6.30
CA ILE A 26 -17.44 9.25 5.82
C ILE A 26 -17.49 10.78 5.77
N ASP A 27 -16.49 11.45 6.35
CA ASP A 27 -16.40 12.91 6.37
C ASP A 27 -15.90 13.52 5.05
N GLU A 28 -15.89 14.86 4.96
CA GLU A 28 -15.40 15.60 3.81
C GLU A 28 -13.91 15.36 3.48
N ASN A 29 -13.13 14.83 4.44
CA ASN A 29 -11.72 14.48 4.32
C ASN A 29 -11.49 13.00 3.95
N GLY A 30 -12.56 12.22 3.76
CA GLY A 30 -12.49 10.80 3.44
C GLY A 30 -12.18 9.90 4.63
N LYS A 31 -12.36 10.38 5.88
CA LYS A 31 -12.18 9.59 7.10
C LYS A 31 -13.51 9.00 7.56
N ILE A 32 -13.46 7.77 8.09
CA ILE A 32 -14.61 7.12 8.71
C ILE A 32 -14.92 7.83 10.04
N LYS A 33 -16.14 8.35 10.19
CA LYS A 33 -16.65 9.01 11.40
C LYS A 33 -17.45 8.08 12.29
N ALA A 34 -18.22 7.18 11.70
CA ALA A 34 -19.04 6.23 12.41
C ALA A 34 -19.29 4.99 11.54
N VAL A 35 -19.47 3.84 12.18
CA VAL A 35 -19.73 2.55 11.53
C VAL A 35 -20.67 1.69 12.41
N GLY A 36 -21.50 0.86 11.77
CA GLY A 36 -22.31 -0.17 12.42
C GLY A 36 -23.82 0.03 12.29
N LYS A 37 -24.59 -0.80 12.99
CA LYS A 37 -26.07 -0.86 12.97
C LYS A 37 -26.77 0.47 13.27
N LYS A 38 -26.13 1.31 14.11
CA LYS A 38 -26.68 2.61 14.52
C LYS A 38 -26.53 3.71 13.46
N VAL A 39 -25.72 3.46 12.43
CA VAL A 39 -25.50 4.40 11.33
C VAL A 39 -26.57 4.17 10.28
N THR A 40 -27.64 4.93 10.39
CA THR A 40 -28.79 4.92 9.48
C THR A 40 -28.97 6.28 8.80
N LYS A 41 -29.88 6.35 7.82
CA LYS A 41 -30.24 7.61 7.14
C LYS A 41 -30.70 8.70 8.11
N ASP A 42 -31.42 8.32 9.17
CA ASP A 42 -31.94 9.27 10.16
C ASP A 42 -30.87 9.77 11.14
N SER A 43 -29.78 9.00 11.30
CA SER A 43 -28.65 9.37 12.17
C SER A 43 -27.62 10.28 11.51
N ALA A 44 -27.70 10.46 10.19
CA ALA A 44 -26.70 11.17 9.41
C ALA A 44 -27.06 12.67 9.24
N PRO A 45 -26.05 13.55 9.06
CA PRO A 45 -26.29 14.95 8.71
C PRO A 45 -27.15 15.10 7.45
N LYS A 46 -28.04 16.11 7.42
CA LYS A 46 -29.02 16.33 6.34
C LYS A 46 -28.39 16.51 4.94
N ASP A 47 -27.12 16.91 4.85
CA ASP A 47 -26.40 17.18 3.59
C ASP A 47 -25.41 16.06 3.18
N CYS A 48 -25.57 14.84 3.69
CA CYS A 48 -24.78 13.69 3.26
C CYS A 48 -25.23 13.12 1.91
N GLU A 49 -24.26 12.84 1.04
CA GLU A 49 -24.47 12.00 -0.15
C GLU A 49 -24.71 10.56 0.32
N THR A 50 -25.93 10.05 0.13
CA THR A 50 -26.29 8.70 0.56
C THR A 50 -26.12 7.71 -0.60
N ILE A 51 -25.43 6.61 -0.34
CA ILE A 51 -25.21 5.51 -1.28
C ILE A 51 -25.79 4.23 -0.66
N ASP A 52 -26.77 3.64 -1.34
CA ASP A 52 -27.33 2.35 -0.95
C ASP A 52 -26.46 1.21 -1.51
N CYS A 53 -25.85 0.43 -0.61
CA CYS A 53 -25.00 -0.68 -0.95
C CYS A 53 -25.77 -1.97 -1.29
N LYS A 54 -27.11 -1.98 -1.18
CA LYS A 54 -27.99 -3.08 -1.62
C LYS A 54 -27.63 -4.45 -1.02
N GLY A 55 -27.19 -4.48 0.23
CA GLY A 55 -26.79 -5.70 0.93
C GLY A 55 -25.36 -6.17 0.62
N ASN A 56 -24.60 -5.45 -0.23
CA ASN A 56 -23.21 -5.79 -0.51
C ASN A 56 -22.34 -5.69 0.74
N ILE A 57 -21.20 -6.37 0.69
CA ILE A 57 -20.23 -6.42 1.77
C ILE A 57 -19.30 -5.20 1.68
N SER A 58 -19.12 -4.51 2.81
CA SER A 58 -18.09 -3.48 2.98
C SER A 58 -16.99 -4.02 3.88
N ILE A 59 -15.77 -4.03 3.38
CA ILE A 59 -14.55 -4.41 4.12
C ILE A 59 -13.55 -3.25 4.12
N PRO A 60 -12.60 -3.22 5.07
CA PRO A 60 -11.41 -2.40 4.93
C PRO A 60 -10.75 -2.65 3.57
N GLY A 61 -10.25 -1.58 2.94
CA GLY A 61 -9.58 -1.69 1.65
C GLY A 61 -8.42 -2.68 1.71
N ILE A 62 -8.31 -3.55 0.71
CA ILE A 62 -7.30 -4.60 0.69
C ILE A 62 -5.90 -3.97 0.55
N VAL A 63 -4.93 -4.56 1.26
CA VAL A 63 -3.51 -4.24 1.15
C VAL A 63 -2.82 -5.40 0.46
N ASP A 64 -2.29 -5.19 -0.74
CA ASP A 64 -1.47 -6.19 -1.43
C ASP A 64 0.01 -5.93 -1.17
N MET A 65 0.66 -6.89 -0.52
CA MET A 65 2.05 -6.78 -0.09
C MET A 65 3.08 -7.15 -1.17
N ARG A 66 2.66 -7.65 -2.34
CA ARG A 66 3.59 -8.13 -3.36
C ARG A 66 3.17 -7.79 -4.78
N VAL A 67 3.41 -6.54 -5.17
CA VAL A 67 3.04 -6.02 -6.48
C VAL A 67 4.27 -5.66 -7.31
N PHE A 68 4.21 -5.94 -8.61
CA PHE A 68 5.24 -5.53 -9.56
C PHE A 68 4.73 -4.38 -10.40
N VAL A 69 5.41 -3.25 -10.30
CA VAL A 69 5.21 -2.09 -11.19
C VAL A 69 6.41 -2.01 -12.11
N GLY A 70 6.18 -1.85 -13.41
CA GLY A 70 7.24 -1.72 -14.39
C GLY A 70 7.91 -0.34 -14.37
N GLU A 71 7.32 0.65 -13.70
CA GLU A 71 7.81 2.02 -13.67
C GLU A 71 8.74 2.26 -12.46
N PRO A 72 10.02 2.66 -12.68
CA PRO A 72 10.65 3.03 -13.94
C PRO A 72 11.20 1.87 -14.81
N GLY A 73 11.28 2.11 -16.12
CA GLY A 73 12.07 1.38 -17.11
C GLY A 73 11.38 0.24 -17.87
N PHE A 74 10.28 -0.28 -17.32
CA PHE A 74 9.42 -1.29 -17.95
C PHE A 74 7.96 -0.84 -18.02
N GLU A 75 7.72 0.45 -18.25
CA GLU A 75 6.38 1.08 -18.27
C GLU A 75 5.45 0.46 -19.32
N TYR A 76 6.03 -0.13 -20.38
CA TYR A 76 5.30 -0.86 -21.42
C TYR A 76 4.66 -2.16 -20.90
N LYS A 77 5.16 -2.73 -19.79
CA LYS A 77 4.57 -3.89 -19.13
C LYS A 77 3.47 -3.47 -18.16
N GLU A 78 3.78 -2.48 -17.32
CA GLU A 78 2.86 -1.95 -16.32
C GLU A 78 3.38 -0.59 -15.82
N ASN A 79 2.48 0.34 -15.49
CA ASN A 79 2.81 1.65 -14.94
C ASN A 79 1.89 2.02 -13.76
N PHE A 80 2.24 3.07 -13.01
CA PHE A 80 1.49 3.42 -11.78
C PHE A 80 0.01 3.72 -12.00
N ARG A 81 -0.36 4.26 -13.17
CA ARG A 81 -1.75 4.58 -13.49
C ARG A 81 -2.56 3.31 -13.71
N THR A 82 -2.13 2.47 -14.66
CA THR A 82 -2.81 1.22 -15.01
C THR A 82 -2.80 0.23 -13.85
N LEU A 83 -1.71 0.17 -13.08
CA LEU A 83 -1.66 -0.57 -11.83
C LEU A 83 -2.77 -0.12 -10.84
N SER A 84 -2.94 1.19 -10.66
CA SER A 84 -3.94 1.70 -9.72
C SER A 84 -5.37 1.41 -10.16
N GLU A 85 -5.65 1.49 -11.47
CA GLU A 85 -6.94 1.11 -12.05
C GLU A 85 -7.23 -0.39 -11.82
N ALA A 86 -6.23 -1.25 -12.06
CA ALA A 86 -6.34 -2.69 -11.84
C ALA A 86 -6.55 -3.03 -10.36
N ALA A 87 -5.77 -2.43 -9.45
CA ALA A 87 -5.89 -2.62 -8.02
C ALA A 87 -7.27 -2.21 -7.48
N LEU A 88 -7.77 -1.04 -7.88
CA LEU A 88 -9.10 -0.56 -7.47
C LEU A 88 -10.22 -1.48 -7.96
N SER A 89 -10.10 -2.04 -9.17
CA SER A 89 -11.07 -3.01 -9.69
C SER A 89 -11.17 -4.28 -8.83
N GLY A 90 -10.08 -4.65 -8.17
CA GLY A 90 -9.99 -5.77 -7.22
C GLY A 90 -10.30 -5.41 -5.76
N GLY A 91 -10.63 -4.16 -5.44
CA GLY A 91 -10.83 -3.71 -4.05
C GLY A 91 -9.55 -3.43 -3.27
N VAL A 92 -8.39 -3.39 -3.95
CA VAL A 92 -7.09 -3.05 -3.36
C VAL A 92 -6.93 -1.54 -3.33
N THR A 93 -6.65 -1.01 -2.13
CA THR A 93 -6.49 0.45 -1.90
C THR A 93 -5.06 0.84 -1.56
N SER A 94 -4.22 -0.14 -1.26
CA SER A 94 -2.82 0.04 -0.92
C SER A 94 -1.99 -1.12 -1.47
N VAL A 95 -0.82 -0.81 -2.04
CA VAL A 95 0.08 -1.81 -2.59
C VAL A 95 1.51 -1.58 -2.12
N VAL A 96 2.25 -2.67 -1.97
CA VAL A 96 3.69 -2.67 -1.73
C VAL A 96 4.40 -3.12 -3.00
N THR A 97 5.26 -2.26 -3.56
CA THR A 97 5.89 -2.53 -4.86
C THR A 97 7.29 -3.09 -4.70
N MET A 98 7.60 -4.13 -5.49
CA MET A 98 8.92 -4.76 -5.52
C MET A 98 9.99 -3.83 -6.15
N PRO A 99 11.26 -3.92 -5.71
CA PRO A 99 12.30 -2.96 -6.08
C PRO A 99 13.04 -3.30 -7.39
N ASN A 100 12.61 -4.33 -8.12
CA ASN A 100 13.28 -4.83 -9.32
C ASN A 100 12.86 -4.11 -10.62
N THR A 101 12.68 -2.79 -10.54
CA THR A 101 12.50 -1.87 -11.67
C THR A 101 13.83 -1.62 -12.39
N MET A 102 13.82 -0.77 -13.42
CA MET A 102 15.04 -0.32 -14.11
C MET A 102 15.10 1.22 -14.13
N PRO A 103 15.98 1.86 -13.34
CA PRO A 103 16.97 1.25 -12.45
C PRO A 103 16.33 0.58 -11.22
N VAL A 104 17.09 -0.30 -10.54
CA VAL A 104 16.63 -0.96 -9.31
C VAL A 104 16.53 0.04 -8.15
N ILE A 105 15.64 -0.19 -7.19
CA ILE A 105 15.45 0.73 -6.07
C ILE A 105 16.45 0.41 -4.94
N ASP A 106 17.73 0.70 -5.17
CA ASP A 106 18.81 0.40 -4.22
C ASP A 106 19.47 1.64 -3.57
N ASN A 107 19.07 2.84 -4.01
CA ASN A 107 19.57 4.10 -3.48
C ASN A 107 18.46 5.14 -3.30
N GLY A 108 18.79 6.16 -2.52
CA GLY A 108 17.84 7.17 -2.09
C GLY A 108 17.21 7.99 -3.22
N SER A 109 17.98 8.29 -4.26
CA SER A 109 17.50 9.10 -5.40
C SER A 109 16.41 8.36 -6.18
N ILE A 110 16.61 7.07 -6.44
CA ILE A 110 15.62 6.25 -7.15
C ILE A 110 14.38 6.05 -6.28
N LEU A 111 14.55 5.76 -4.98
CA LEU A 111 13.42 5.59 -4.07
C LEU A 111 12.55 6.85 -3.97
N ASP A 112 13.16 8.01 -3.77
CA ASP A 112 12.44 9.30 -3.71
C ASP A 112 11.75 9.62 -5.04
N PHE A 113 12.41 9.38 -6.17
CA PHE A 113 11.80 9.50 -7.50
C PHE A 113 10.56 8.59 -7.63
N THR A 114 10.69 7.30 -7.32
CA THR A 114 9.60 6.32 -7.42
C THR A 114 8.42 6.73 -6.53
N LYS A 115 8.67 7.19 -5.30
CA LYS A 115 7.61 7.65 -4.38
C LYS A 115 6.85 8.85 -4.93
N ARG A 116 7.56 9.86 -5.44
CA ARG A 116 6.94 11.05 -6.05
C ARG A 116 6.13 10.66 -7.27
N ARG A 117 6.71 9.85 -8.15
CA ARG A 117 6.05 9.38 -9.37
C ARG A 117 4.79 8.57 -9.08
N ALA A 118 4.84 7.69 -8.10
CA ALA A 118 3.70 6.93 -7.64
C ALA A 118 2.60 7.86 -7.10
N LYS A 119 2.95 8.83 -6.26
CA LYS A 119 2.01 9.83 -5.72
C LYS A 119 1.33 10.65 -6.82
N ASP A 120 2.07 11.01 -7.87
CA ASP A 120 1.55 11.85 -8.95
C ASP A 120 0.62 11.09 -9.91
N LYS A 121 0.82 9.78 -10.07
CA LYS A 121 0.14 8.97 -11.10
C LYS A 121 -0.90 7.98 -10.59
N SER A 122 -0.83 7.59 -9.32
CA SER A 122 -1.68 6.52 -8.78
C SER A 122 -2.88 7.06 -8.01
N GLN A 123 -3.97 6.32 -8.05
CA GLN A 123 -5.19 6.59 -7.27
C GLN A 123 -5.23 5.84 -5.93
N ILE A 124 -4.23 4.99 -5.67
CA ILE A 124 -4.10 4.15 -4.48
C ILE A 124 -2.84 4.53 -3.71
N LYS A 125 -2.69 4.01 -2.49
CA LYS A 125 -1.44 4.20 -1.74
C LYS A 125 -0.39 3.22 -2.26
N ILE A 126 0.79 3.73 -2.59
CA ILE A 126 1.90 2.92 -3.06
C ILE A 126 3.06 3.06 -2.09
N TYR A 127 3.56 1.92 -1.65
CA TYR A 127 4.66 1.82 -0.70
C TYR A 127 5.82 1.04 -1.32
N PRO A 128 6.81 1.72 -1.91
CA PRO A 128 7.95 1.04 -2.50
C PRO A 128 8.84 0.37 -1.44
N LEU A 129 9.22 -0.88 -1.71
CA LEU A 129 10.37 -1.49 -1.05
C LEU A 129 11.67 -1.01 -1.71
N ALA A 130 12.78 -1.17 -0.99
CA ALA A 130 14.11 -1.04 -1.55
C ALA A 130 14.81 -2.41 -1.62
N THR A 131 15.95 -2.51 -2.31
CA THR A 131 16.67 -3.79 -2.42
C THR A 131 17.41 -4.13 -1.12
N LEU A 132 17.62 -5.44 -0.87
CA LEU A 132 18.54 -5.90 0.16
C LEU A 132 19.98 -5.65 -0.26
N THR A 133 20.27 -5.88 -1.56
CA THR A 133 21.60 -5.75 -2.12
C THR A 133 21.66 -4.79 -3.30
N LYS A 134 22.82 -4.15 -3.48
CA LYS A 134 23.06 -3.25 -4.61
C LYS A 134 22.87 -4.02 -5.92
N ASN A 135 22.15 -3.42 -6.87
CA ASN A 135 21.83 -4.02 -8.17
C ASN A 135 21.18 -5.43 -8.14
N LEU A 136 20.66 -5.89 -6.98
CA LEU A 136 20.15 -7.25 -6.80
C LEU A 136 21.20 -8.34 -7.07
N GLU A 137 22.47 -8.09 -6.74
CA GLU A 137 23.58 -9.01 -7.03
C GLU A 137 23.88 -10.00 -5.90
N GLY A 138 23.38 -9.76 -4.68
CA GLY A 138 23.67 -10.63 -3.54
C GLY A 138 25.08 -10.45 -2.94
N ASN A 139 25.87 -9.51 -3.46
CA ASN A 139 27.28 -9.33 -3.12
C ASN A 139 27.52 -8.25 -2.05
N GLU A 140 26.76 -7.16 -2.10
CA GLU A 140 26.93 -5.99 -1.23
C GLU A 140 25.57 -5.48 -0.75
N MET A 141 25.45 -5.21 0.55
CA MET A 141 24.22 -4.69 1.17
C MET A 141 23.93 -3.25 0.70
N SER A 142 22.65 -2.92 0.54
CA SER A 142 22.19 -1.55 0.26
C SER A 142 22.32 -0.62 1.48
N GLU A 143 22.09 0.68 1.28
CA GLU A 143 22.19 1.69 2.36
C GLU A 143 20.91 1.73 3.23
N PHE A 144 20.68 0.68 4.04
CA PHE A 144 19.43 0.48 4.80
C PHE A 144 18.99 1.68 5.62
N GLY A 145 19.90 2.27 6.40
CA GLY A 145 19.58 3.41 7.26
C GLY A 145 19.08 4.61 6.47
N LEU A 146 19.77 4.94 5.37
CA LEU A 146 19.39 6.05 4.50
C LEU A 146 18.05 5.79 3.79
N LEU A 147 17.89 4.59 3.23
CA LEU A 147 16.66 4.19 2.54
C LEU A 147 15.45 4.17 3.48
N GLY A 148 15.63 3.72 4.73
CA GLY A 148 14.62 3.80 5.78
C GLY A 148 14.20 5.25 6.09
N ILE A 149 15.17 6.17 6.22
CA ILE A 149 14.88 7.61 6.44
C ILE A 149 14.11 8.23 5.27
N ILE A 150 14.46 7.86 4.04
CA ILE A 150 13.76 8.32 2.83
C ILE A 150 12.35 7.71 2.74
N GLY A 151 12.13 6.60 3.42
CA GLY A 151 10.82 6.00 3.67
C GLY A 151 10.55 4.76 2.82
N ALA A 152 11.55 3.90 2.64
CA ALA A 152 11.33 2.50 2.30
C ALA A 152 10.63 1.82 3.48
N ILE A 153 9.55 1.09 3.21
CA ILE A 153 8.79 0.39 4.27
C ILE A 153 9.36 -1.02 4.59
N GLY A 154 10.32 -1.46 3.80
CA GLY A 154 11.01 -2.74 3.93
C GLY A 154 11.96 -2.98 2.76
N PHE A 155 12.64 -4.12 2.79
CA PHE A 155 13.69 -4.45 1.84
C PHE A 155 13.55 -5.87 1.30
N THR A 156 13.80 -6.08 0.01
CA THR A 156 13.79 -7.41 -0.60
C THR A 156 14.58 -7.41 -1.91
N ASP A 157 15.22 -8.52 -2.27
CA ASP A 157 15.77 -8.69 -3.62
C ASP A 157 14.73 -9.24 -4.63
N GLY A 158 13.46 -9.25 -4.22
CA GLY A 158 12.29 -9.49 -5.06
C GLY A 158 12.21 -10.92 -5.57
N ILE A 159 12.77 -11.15 -6.77
CA ILE A 159 12.78 -12.47 -7.42
C ILE A 159 14.14 -13.17 -7.33
N LYS A 160 15.17 -12.50 -6.80
CA LYS A 160 16.50 -13.07 -6.61
C LYS A 160 16.74 -13.39 -5.14
N CYS A 161 17.49 -14.47 -4.90
CA CYS A 161 17.89 -14.87 -3.56
C CYS A 161 19.33 -14.43 -3.27
N VAL A 162 19.57 -13.89 -2.07
CA VAL A 162 20.92 -13.57 -1.58
C VAL A 162 21.64 -14.89 -1.23
N GLN A 163 22.54 -15.33 -2.10
CA GLN A 163 23.26 -16.60 -1.93
C GLN A 163 24.43 -16.53 -0.94
N ASN A 164 24.97 -15.33 -0.71
CA ASN A 164 26.13 -15.16 0.16
C ASN A 164 25.70 -15.09 1.63
N ASN A 165 25.94 -16.17 2.38
CA ASN A 165 25.60 -16.27 3.80
C ASN A 165 26.19 -15.13 4.65
N ARG A 166 27.39 -14.64 4.32
CA ARG A 166 28.01 -13.52 5.06
C ARG A 166 27.29 -12.20 4.81
N VAL A 167 26.77 -12.00 3.60
CA VAL A 167 25.97 -10.82 3.26
C VAL A 167 24.62 -10.90 3.96
N MET A 168 23.98 -12.08 3.94
CA MET A 168 22.70 -12.27 4.61
C MET A 168 22.80 -12.14 6.14
N ASP A 169 23.86 -12.65 6.76
CA ASP A 169 24.12 -12.47 8.20
C ASP A 169 24.29 -10.98 8.57
N LYS A 170 25.01 -10.22 7.75
CA LYS A 170 25.09 -8.75 7.92
C LYS A 170 23.71 -8.11 7.78
N ILE A 171 22.96 -8.44 6.74
CA ILE A 171 21.60 -7.93 6.53
C ILE A 171 20.72 -8.18 7.76
N PHE A 172 20.68 -9.40 8.29
CA PHE A 172 19.88 -9.71 9.49
C PHE A 172 20.29 -8.86 10.70
N ASN A 173 21.60 -8.73 10.94
CA ASN A 173 22.12 -7.93 12.06
C ASN A 173 21.76 -6.44 11.91
N TYR A 174 21.92 -5.86 10.72
CA TYR A 174 21.57 -4.47 10.47
C TYR A 174 20.06 -4.23 10.53
N SER A 175 19.25 -5.11 9.92
CA SER A 175 17.79 -5.01 9.94
C SER A 175 17.23 -5.06 11.35
N LYS A 176 17.79 -5.92 12.23
CA LYS A 176 17.42 -5.94 13.65
C LYS A 176 17.73 -4.62 14.34
N ASN A 177 18.93 -4.09 14.15
CA ASN A 177 19.36 -2.84 14.79
C ASN A 177 18.55 -1.62 14.31
N LEU A 178 18.14 -1.62 13.05
CA LEU A 178 17.36 -0.55 12.43
C LEU A 178 15.85 -0.78 12.51
N ASN A 179 15.39 -1.89 13.11
CA ASN A 179 14.00 -2.33 13.11
C ASN A 179 13.36 -2.31 11.69
N SER A 180 14.12 -2.78 10.71
CA SER A 180 13.73 -2.82 9.29
C SER A 180 13.10 -4.16 8.93
N LEU A 181 12.00 -4.10 8.16
CA LEU A 181 11.36 -5.28 7.58
C LEU A 181 12.17 -5.80 6.39
N ILE A 182 12.51 -7.08 6.39
CA ILE A 182 13.20 -7.79 5.30
C ILE A 182 12.54 -9.13 4.97
#